data_AF-A0A517QNW0-F1
#
_entry.id   AF-A0A517QNW0-F1
#
_cell.length_a   1.000
_cell.length_b   1.000
_cell.length_c   1.000
_cell.angle_alpha   90.00
_cell.angle_beta   90.00
_cell.angle_gamma   90.00
#
_symmetry.space_group_name_H-M   'P 1'
#
loop_
_entity.id
_entity.type
_entity.pdbx_description
1 polymer ?
#
loop_
_entity_poly.entity_id
_entity_poly.type
_entity_poly.pdbx_seq_one_letter_code
_entity_poly.pdbx_strand_id
1 'polypeptide(L)'
;MFTDMQKWAKIRRRVLTGQISNRGACREYDIHWETLGKILTFIEPPGYRLSQPRGSKIDPYMSIIEEILKSDKKVHRKQRHTAQGEI
;
A
#
# COMPACT_ATOMS: atom_id res chain seq x y z
N MET A 1 -0.98 -12.90 3.09
CA MET A 1 -1.43 -12.39 1.77
C MET A 1 -1.04 -13.45 0.74
N PHE A 2 -2.00 -13.97 -0.03
CA PHE A 2 -1.75 -15.07 -0.96
C PHE A 2 -1.07 -14.54 -2.24
N THR A 3 0.20 -14.88 -2.46
CA THR A 3 1.06 -14.30 -3.51
C THR A 3 1.66 -15.32 -4.47
N ASP A 4 1.42 -16.62 -4.25
CA ASP A 4 1.93 -17.69 -5.11
C ASP A 4 1.25 -17.62 -6.49
N MET A 5 2.01 -17.18 -7.50
CA MET A 5 1.54 -16.97 -8.87
C MET A 5 1.09 -18.26 -9.55
N GLN A 6 1.76 -19.39 -9.26
CA GLN A 6 1.41 -20.69 -9.86
C GLN A 6 0.07 -21.16 -9.33
N LYS A 7 -0.15 -21.07 -8.02
CA LYS A 7 -1.45 -21.41 -7.43
C LYS A 7 -2.53 -20.42 -7.86
N TRP A 8 -2.23 -19.12 -7.95
CA TRP A 8 -3.16 -18.08 -8.43
C TRP A 8 -3.73 -18.43 -9.81
N ALA A 9 -2.84 -18.66 -10.79
CA ALA A 9 -3.23 -19.01 -12.15
C ALA A 9 -3.98 -20.34 -12.21
N LYS A 10 -3.55 -21.35 -11.44
CA LYS A 10 -4.21 -22.66 -11.39
C LYS A 10 -5.64 -22.54 -10.84
N ILE A 11 -5.83 -21.87 -9.72
CA ILE A 11 -7.16 -21.68 -9.10
C ILE A 11 -8.07 -20.92 -10.07
N ARG A 12 -7.59 -19.80 -10.61
CA ARG A 12 -8.34 -18.96 -11.56
C ARG A 12 -8.79 -19.77 -12.77
N ARG A 13 -7.89 -20.55 -13.38
CA ARG A 13 -8.20 -21.41 -14.52
C ARG A 13 -9.25 -22.45 -14.17
N ARG A 14 -9.08 -23.21 -13.08
CA ARG A 14 -10.02 -24.29 -12.72
C ARG A 14 -11.41 -23.78 -12.43
N VAL A 15 -11.53 -22.61 -11.78
CA VAL A 15 -12.82 -21.98 -11.49
C VAL A 15 -13.48 -21.43 -12.74
N LEU A 16 -12.74 -20.70 -13.59
CA LEU A 16 -13.29 -20.13 -14.83
C LEU A 16 -13.65 -21.18 -15.88
N THR A 17 -12.93 -22.30 -15.93
CA THR A 17 -13.25 -23.45 -16.81
C THR A 17 -14.38 -24.32 -16.23
N GLY A 18 -14.87 -24.03 -15.01
CA GLY A 18 -15.97 -24.78 -14.38
C GLY A 18 -15.58 -26.15 -13.83
N GLN A 19 -14.29 -26.46 -13.71
CA GLN A 19 -13.83 -27.75 -13.15
C GLN A 19 -14.14 -27.87 -11.66
N ILE A 20 -14.14 -26.75 -10.94
CA ILE A 20 -14.45 -26.69 -9.51
C ILE A 20 -15.34 -25.47 -9.25
N SER A 21 -16.28 -25.61 -8.31
CA SER A 21 -17.09 -24.48 -7.84
C SER A 21 -16.28 -23.57 -6.93
N ASN A 22 -16.76 -22.34 -6.72
CA ASN A 22 -16.11 -21.38 -5.81
C ASN A 22 -15.91 -21.97 -4.39
N ARG A 23 -16.91 -22.66 -3.84
CA ARG A 23 -16.79 -23.33 -2.54
C ARG A 23 -15.80 -24.50 -2.57
N GLY A 24 -15.74 -25.23 -3.68
CA GLY A 24 -14.76 -26.31 -3.90
C GLY A 24 -13.34 -25.77 -3.88
N ALA A 25 -13.08 -24.65 -4.57
CA ALA A 25 -11.79 -24.00 -4.58
C ALA A 25 -11.35 -23.53 -3.19
N CYS A 26 -12.27 -22.93 -2.39
CA CYS A 26 -11.94 -22.52 -1.02
C CYS A 26 -11.54 -23.71 -0.14
N ARG A 27 -12.21 -24.86 -0.26
CA ARG A 27 -11.90 -26.07 0.52
C ARG A 27 -10.62 -26.77 0.05
N GLU A 28 -10.43 -26.91 -1.26
CA GLU A 28 -9.30 -27.66 -1.84
C GLU A 28 -7.97 -26.91 -1.67
N TYR A 29 -8.00 -25.58 -1.78
CA TYR A 29 -6.80 -24.75 -1.69
C TYR A 29 -6.62 -24.06 -0.33
N ASP A 30 -7.52 -24.32 0.62
CA ASP A 30 -7.55 -23.70 1.96
C ASP A 30 -7.42 -22.17 1.89
N ILE A 31 -8.24 -21.54 1.03
CA ILE A 31 -8.25 -20.09 0.84
C ILE A 31 -9.56 -19.49 1.33
N HIS A 32 -9.45 -18.30 1.92
CA HIS A 32 -10.61 -17.51 2.31
C HIS A 32 -11.39 -17.01 1.09
N TRP A 33 -12.71 -16.87 1.22
CA TRP A 33 -13.60 -16.46 0.12
C TRP A 33 -13.21 -15.11 -0.50
N GLU A 34 -12.70 -14.16 0.29
CA GLU A 34 -12.20 -12.88 -0.23
C GLU A 34 -10.97 -13.03 -1.13
N THR A 35 -10.11 -13.99 -0.80
CA THR A 35 -8.91 -14.26 -1.59
C THR A 35 -9.30 -14.87 -2.91
N LEU A 36 -10.28 -15.79 -2.92
CA LEU A 36 -10.87 -16.30 -4.14
C LEU A 36 -11.51 -15.18 -4.99
N GLY A 37 -12.25 -14.26 -4.36
CA GLY A 37 -12.79 -13.08 -5.04
C GLY A 37 -11.69 -12.28 -5.75
N LYS A 38 -10.57 -12.00 -5.05
CA LYS A 38 -9.40 -11.32 -5.64
C LYS A 38 -8.78 -12.12 -6.79
N ILE A 39 -8.67 -13.46 -6.67
CA ILE A 39 -8.15 -14.35 -7.72
C ILE A 39 -9.01 -14.28 -8.99
N LEU A 40 -10.33 -14.13 -8.85
CA LEU A 40 -11.24 -14.01 -9.98
C LEU A 40 -11.26 -12.60 -10.58
N THR A 41 -11.09 -11.55 -9.77
CA THR A 41 -11.06 -10.17 -10.26
C THR A 41 -9.72 -9.78 -10.89
N PHE A 42 -8.59 -10.15 -10.28
CA PHE A 42 -7.25 -9.72 -10.71
C PHE A 42 -6.47 -10.85 -11.38
N ILE A 43 -5.81 -10.52 -12.50
CA ILE A 43 -4.97 -11.47 -13.25
C ILE A 43 -3.77 -11.89 -12.41
N GLU A 44 -3.21 -10.96 -11.65
CA GLU A 44 -2.07 -11.16 -10.75
C GLU A 44 -2.46 -10.83 -9.30
N PRO A 45 -1.79 -11.42 -8.30
CA PRO A 45 -1.99 -11.08 -6.91
C PRO A 45 -1.82 -9.58 -6.72
N PRO A 46 -2.87 -8.84 -6.32
CA PRO A 46 -2.71 -7.42 -6.06
C PRO A 46 -1.68 -7.27 -4.95
N GLY A 47 -0.67 -6.41 -5.12
CA GLY A 47 0.28 -6.07 -4.08
C GLY A 47 -0.37 -5.39 -2.87
N TYR A 48 0.44 -4.92 -1.91
CA TYR A 48 -0.07 -4.09 -0.82
C TYR A 48 -0.74 -2.84 -1.41
N ARG A 49 -2.04 -2.70 -1.19
CA ARG A 49 -2.83 -1.55 -1.65
C ARG A 49 -3.35 -0.79 -0.44
N LEU A 50 -3.03 0.49 -0.39
CA LEU A 50 -3.69 1.45 0.48
C LEU A 50 -4.88 2.04 -0.27
N SER A 51 -6.04 2.13 0.37
CA SER A 51 -7.21 2.81 -0.21
C SER A 51 -6.98 4.32 -0.33
N GLN A 52 -6.23 4.88 0.62
CA GLN A 52 -5.73 6.25 0.60
C GLN A 52 -4.30 6.27 1.15
N PRO A 53 -3.44 7.17 0.65
CA PRO A 53 -2.14 7.37 1.27
C PRO A 53 -2.36 7.68 2.75
N ARG A 54 -1.60 7.02 3.64
CA ARG A 54 -1.66 7.37 5.06
C ARG A 54 -1.13 8.79 5.19
N GLY A 55 -1.94 9.69 5.75
CA GLY A 55 -1.46 10.99 6.16
C GLY A 55 -0.32 10.85 7.17
N SER A 56 0.72 11.65 7.03
CA SER A 56 1.74 11.80 8.05
C SER A 56 1.12 12.50 9.27
N LYS A 57 1.63 12.20 10.46
CA LYS A 57 1.28 12.97 11.67
C LYS A 57 1.65 14.45 11.55
N ILE A 58 2.52 14.78 10.61
CA ILE A 58 3.03 16.14 10.35
C ILE A 58 2.09 16.92 9.43
N ASP A 59 1.25 16.25 8.63
CA ASP A 59 0.38 16.90 7.63
C ASP A 59 -0.47 18.05 8.22
N PRO A 60 -1.09 17.92 9.42
CA PRO A 60 -1.86 19.01 10.01
C PRO A 60 -1.04 20.26 10.37
N TYR A 61 0.28 20.13 10.50
CA TYR A 61 1.18 21.19 10.97
C TYR A 61 2.02 21.80 9.84
N MET A 62 1.83 21.36 8.60
CA MET A 62 2.65 21.80 7.46
C MET A 62 2.64 23.31 7.26
N SER A 63 1.49 23.97 7.44
CA SER A 63 1.37 25.43 7.33
C SER A 63 2.23 26.17 8.37
N ILE A 64 2.22 25.68 9.61
CA ILE A 64 3.00 26.24 10.72
C ILE A 64 4.49 26.03 10.45
N ILE A 65 4.89 24.83 10.02
CA ILE A 65 6.29 24.53 9.68
C ILE A 65 6.78 25.43 8.54
N GLU A 66 5.98 25.64 7.50
CA GLU A 66 6.31 26.55 6.41
C GLU A 66 6.51 27.99 6.89
N GLU A 67 5.64 28.48 7.78
CA GLU A 67 5.74 29.81 8.34
C GLU A 67 7.01 29.98 9.18
N ILE A 68 7.32 29.00 10.03
CA ILE A 68 8.56 28.96 10.82
C ILE A 68 9.77 29.03 9.89
N LEU A 69 9.83 28.20 8.85
CA LEU A 69 10.93 28.20 7.88
C LEU A 69 11.04 29.51 7.09
N LYS A 70 9.91 30.13 6.72
CA LYS A 70 9.88 31.44 6.03
C LYS A 70 10.38 32.57 6.94
N SER A 71 9.99 32.54 8.21
CA SER A 71 10.43 33.52 9.21
C SER A 71 11.93 33.38 9.51
N ASP A 72 12.42 32.15 9.66
CA ASP A 72 13.82 31.84 9.97
C ASP A 72 14.80 32.37 8.90
N LYS A 73 14.40 32.30 7.62
CA LYS A 73 15.20 32.86 6.51
C LYS A 73 15.37 34.38 6.57
N LYS A 74 14.47 35.10 7.24
CA LYS A 74 14.51 36.57 7.33
C LYS A 74 15.40 37.06 8.48
N VAL A 75 15.75 36.18 9.42
CA VAL A 75 16.59 36.53 10.57
C VAL A 75 18.05 36.67 10.13
N HIS A 76 18.83 37.42 10.91
CA HIS A 76 20.27 37.63 10.66
C HIS A 76 21.00 36.27 10.59
N ARG A 77 22.01 36.16 9.73
CA ARG A 77 22.67 34.88 9.39
C ARG A 77 23.09 34.04 10.60
N LYS A 78 23.55 34.68 11.68
CA LYS A 78 23.98 34.03 12.94
C LYS A 78 22.83 33.49 13.81
N GLN A 79 21.60 33.93 13.56
CA GLN A 79 20.39 33.57 14.31
C GLN A 79 19.47 32.63 13.53
N ARG A 80 19.84 32.26 12.29
CA ARG A 80 19.08 31.28 11.51
C ARG A 80 19.27 29.90 12.11
N HIS A 81 18.20 29.13 12.21
CA HIS A 81 18.23 27.76 12.71
C HIS A 81 18.73 26.80 11.61
N THR A 82 19.94 27.04 11.12
CA THR A 82 20.65 26.15 10.21
C THR A 82 21.59 25.27 11.01
N ALA A 83 21.42 23.95 10.96
CA ALA A 83 22.47 23.04 11.39
C ALA A 83 23.71 23.28 10.50
N GLN A 84 24.84 23.68 11.09
CA GLN A 84 26.12 23.60 10.39
C GLN A 84 26.54 22.13 10.39
N GLY A 85 26.03 21.38 9.42
CA GLY A 85 26.51 20.03 9.15
C GLY A 85 27.77 20.13 8.29
N GLU A 86 28.91 19.79 8.87
CA GLU A 86 30.07 19.33 8.10
C GLU A 86 29.66 18.02 7.40
N ILE A 87 29.82 17.97 6.08
CA ILE A 87 29.75 16.76 5.25
C ILE A 87 31.17 16.45 4.80
#